data_AF-A0A9R0RKY1-F1
#
_entry.id   AF-A0A9R0RKY1-F1
#
_cell.length_a   1.000
_cell.length_b   1.000
_cell.length_c   1.000
_cell.angle_alpha   90.00
_cell.angle_beta   90.00
_cell.angle_gamma   90.00
#
_symmetry.space_group_name_H-M   'P 1'
#
loop_
_entity.id
_entity.type
_entity.pdbx_description
1 polymer ?
#
loop_
_entity_poly.entity_id
_entity_poly.type
_entity_poly.pdbx_seq_one_letter_code
_entity_poly.pdbx_strand_id
1 'polypeptide(L)'
;MESHGEDLPPPPPLPPNAEPIKAESADDLPPPPPLLPIKPEEAKKISKPKRALIARPGFGKRGNPIQLVTNHFKVSLKTTDEFFHHYYVNLKYEDDRPVDGKGVGRKVIDKLAQTYPSELAHKDFAYDGEKSLFTIGALPQINNEFVVVLEDVSSGKTPANGSPGNDSPDKKRVKRPYQTKTFKVELSFAARIPMSAIAMALKGQESEHTQEAIRVIDIILRQHSAKQGCLLVRQSFFHNNPSNFVDLGGGVMGCRGFHSSFRATQSGLSLNIDVSTTMIVKPGPVVDFLLANQKVDHPNKIDWAKAKRALKNLRIKTSPANTEYKIVGLSERNCYEQMFSLKQRNGGNGDPEAIEISVYDYFVKNRGIELRYSGDFPCINVGKPRRPTYFPIELCQLVPLQRYTKSLSTLQRSSLVEKSRQKPQERMSVLSDVLKRSSYDTEPMLKACGISIAQGFTQVAGRVLQAPKVSHN
;
A
#
# COMPACT_ATOMS: atom_id res chain seq x y z
N MET A 1 13.65 -39.53 -31.25
CA MET A 1 12.72 -39.34 -32.37
C MET A 1 12.02 -38.01 -32.16
N GLU A 2 12.10 -37.18 -33.19
CA GLU A 2 11.92 -35.73 -33.18
C GLU A 2 10.51 -35.27 -32.82
N SER A 3 10.44 -34.15 -32.10
CA SER A 3 9.21 -33.42 -31.79
C SER A 3 8.87 -32.45 -32.91
N HIS A 4 7.86 -32.74 -33.71
CA HIS A 4 7.27 -31.76 -34.62
C HIS A 4 6.48 -30.72 -33.80
N GLY A 5 6.90 -29.46 -33.90
CA GLY A 5 6.11 -28.32 -33.45
C GLY A 5 5.02 -28.02 -34.47
N GLU A 6 3.77 -28.00 -34.04
CA GLU A 6 2.69 -27.39 -34.82
C GLU A 6 2.77 -25.88 -34.69
N ASP A 7 3.26 -25.22 -35.74
CA ASP A 7 3.10 -23.79 -35.94
C ASP A 7 1.61 -23.47 -36.18
N LEU A 8 1.11 -22.43 -35.52
CA LEU A 8 -0.24 -21.91 -35.73
C LEU A 8 -0.37 -21.36 -37.16
N PRO A 9 -1.50 -21.61 -37.86
CA PRO A 9 -1.70 -21.10 -39.21
C PRO A 9 -1.76 -19.57 -39.25
N PRO A 10 -1.27 -18.94 -40.33
CA PRO A 10 -1.31 -17.49 -40.49
C PRO A 10 -2.76 -16.97 -40.55
N PRO A 11 -3.01 -15.73 -40.09
CA PRO A 11 -4.34 -15.14 -40.10
C PRO A 11 -4.86 -14.98 -41.55
N PRO A 12 -6.19 -15.07 -41.75
CA PRO A 12 -6.80 -14.95 -43.07
C PRO A 12 -6.56 -13.55 -43.67
N PRO A 13 -6.46 -13.44 -45.00
CA PRO A 13 -6.29 -12.16 -45.69
C PRO A 13 -7.52 -11.27 -45.50
N LEU A 14 -7.28 -9.97 -45.29
CA LEU A 14 -8.32 -8.96 -45.12
C LEU A 14 -9.14 -8.79 -46.41
N PRO A 15 -10.47 -8.55 -46.31
CA PRO A 15 -11.31 -8.35 -47.49
C PRO A 15 -10.93 -7.06 -48.24
N PRO A 16 -11.10 -7.02 -49.58
CA PRO A 16 -10.57 -5.98 -50.46
C PRO A 16 -11.18 -4.56 -50.28
N ASN A 17 -12.11 -4.37 -49.34
CA ASN A 17 -12.76 -3.09 -49.04
C ASN A 17 -12.72 -2.70 -47.55
N ALA A 18 -11.77 -3.23 -46.77
CA ALA A 18 -11.53 -2.76 -45.41
C ALA A 18 -10.61 -1.52 -45.44
N GLU A 19 -11.19 -0.32 -45.43
CA GLU A 19 -10.42 0.88 -45.12
C GLU A 19 -9.96 0.83 -43.65
N PRO A 20 -8.65 1.00 -43.36
CA PRO A 20 -8.18 1.08 -41.99
C PRO A 20 -8.67 2.38 -41.37
N ILE A 21 -9.45 2.28 -40.28
CA ILE A 21 -9.78 3.42 -39.42
C ILE A 21 -8.45 3.95 -38.88
N LYS A 22 -7.97 5.07 -39.45
CA LYS A 22 -6.93 5.89 -38.82
C LYS A 22 -7.51 6.42 -37.52
N ALA A 23 -6.90 6.05 -36.40
CA ALA A 23 -7.13 6.76 -35.15
C ALA A 23 -6.53 8.17 -35.31
N GLU A 24 -7.38 9.18 -35.48
CA GLU A 24 -6.95 10.58 -35.43
C GLU A 24 -6.42 10.90 -34.02
N SER A 25 -5.24 11.49 -33.98
CA SER A 25 -4.64 12.08 -32.78
C SER A 25 -5.49 13.24 -32.27
N ALA A 26 -5.63 13.32 -30.95
CA ALA A 26 -6.53 14.24 -30.24
C ALA A 26 -6.16 15.75 -30.29
N ASP A 27 -5.34 16.18 -31.25
CA ASP A 27 -4.83 17.56 -31.34
C ASP A 27 -5.42 18.39 -32.50
N ASP A 28 -6.32 17.83 -33.34
CA ASP A 28 -6.87 18.54 -34.53
C ASP A 28 -8.37 18.91 -34.45
N LEU A 29 -8.98 18.94 -33.26
CA LEU A 29 -10.35 19.45 -33.10
C LEU A 29 -10.35 20.97 -32.83
N PRO A 30 -11.13 21.78 -33.59
CA PRO A 30 -11.27 23.19 -33.29
C PRO A 30 -11.94 23.40 -31.93
N PRO A 31 -11.60 24.48 -31.20
CA PRO A 31 -12.18 24.74 -29.88
C PRO A 31 -13.70 24.96 -29.98
N PRO A 32 -14.49 24.48 -29.01
CA PRO A 32 -15.93 24.68 -29.02
C PRO A 32 -16.28 26.17 -28.87
N PRO A 33 -17.37 26.64 -29.50
CA PRO A 33 -17.78 28.04 -29.45
C PRO A 33 -18.15 28.47 -28.02
N PRO A 34 -18.02 29.77 -27.68
CA PRO A 34 -18.35 30.28 -26.35
C PRO A 34 -19.84 30.07 -26.05
N LEU A 35 -20.14 29.45 -24.90
CA LEU A 35 -21.50 29.31 -24.40
C LEU A 35 -22.04 30.67 -23.97
N LEU A 36 -23.14 31.10 -24.59
CA LEU A 36 -23.88 32.30 -24.20
C LEU A 36 -24.47 32.15 -22.78
N PRO A 37 -24.56 33.22 -21.97
CA PRO A 37 -25.09 33.13 -20.61
C PRO A 37 -26.59 32.86 -20.65
N ILE A 38 -27.00 31.68 -20.18
CA ILE A 38 -28.40 31.31 -20.00
C ILE A 38 -28.95 32.07 -18.77
N LYS A 39 -30.03 32.84 -18.96
CA LYS A 39 -30.73 33.55 -17.89
C LYS A 39 -31.28 32.56 -16.85
N PRO A 40 -31.23 32.88 -15.54
CA PRO A 40 -31.62 31.98 -14.47
C PRO A 40 -33.12 32.04 -14.21
N GLU A 41 -33.92 31.34 -15.00
CA GLU A 41 -35.25 30.90 -14.58
C GLU A 41 -35.64 29.62 -15.34
N GLU A 42 -36.14 28.63 -14.59
CA GLU A 42 -36.68 27.35 -15.05
C GLU A 42 -35.71 26.20 -15.45
N ALA A 43 -34.70 25.93 -14.62
CA ALA A 43 -34.08 24.59 -14.60
C ALA A 43 -34.75 23.70 -13.53
N LYS A 44 -35.98 23.21 -13.81
CA LYS A 44 -36.51 22.03 -13.10
C LYS A 44 -35.55 20.88 -13.41
N LYS A 45 -34.69 20.52 -12.44
CA LYS A 45 -33.82 19.34 -12.48
C LYS A 45 -34.67 18.12 -12.85
N ILE A 46 -34.61 17.70 -14.12
CA ILE A 46 -35.09 16.39 -14.56
C ILE A 46 -34.16 15.37 -13.86
N SER A 47 -34.57 14.90 -12.69
CA SER A 47 -33.86 13.86 -11.96
C SER A 47 -33.81 12.61 -12.85
N LYS A 48 -32.62 12.09 -13.14
CA LYS A 48 -32.48 10.81 -13.86
C LYS A 48 -33.32 9.75 -13.15
N PRO A 49 -34.10 8.92 -13.87
CA PRO A 49 -34.93 7.91 -13.25
C PRO A 49 -34.06 6.98 -12.39
N LYS A 50 -34.44 6.79 -11.12
CA LYS A 50 -33.80 5.82 -10.22
C LYS A 50 -34.05 4.41 -10.79
N ARG A 51 -33.06 3.86 -11.48
CA ARG A 51 -33.10 2.48 -11.98
C ARG A 51 -32.78 1.53 -10.84
N ALA A 52 -33.72 0.67 -10.46
CA ALA A 52 -33.49 -0.39 -9.49
C ALA A 52 -32.89 -1.63 -10.18
N LEU A 53 -32.10 -2.41 -9.42
CA LEU A 53 -31.67 -3.72 -9.88
C LEU A 53 -32.87 -4.66 -9.94
N ILE A 54 -32.97 -5.47 -11.00
CA ILE A 54 -34.05 -6.46 -11.14
C ILE A 54 -33.83 -7.58 -10.13
N ALA A 55 -34.88 -7.92 -9.37
CA ALA A 55 -34.86 -9.05 -8.44
C ALA A 55 -34.65 -10.37 -9.21
N ARG A 56 -33.92 -11.31 -8.60
CA ARG A 56 -33.71 -12.64 -9.20
C ARG A 56 -35.07 -13.33 -9.41
N PRO A 57 -35.46 -13.70 -10.65
CA PRO A 57 -36.78 -14.26 -10.92
C PRO A 57 -36.95 -15.71 -10.45
N GLY A 58 -35.85 -16.40 -10.13
CA GLY A 58 -35.86 -17.78 -9.64
C GLY A 58 -34.50 -18.46 -9.82
N PHE A 59 -34.49 -19.78 -9.61
CA PHE A 59 -33.30 -20.62 -9.76
C PHE A 59 -33.33 -21.43 -11.06
N GLY A 60 -32.16 -21.57 -11.71
CA GLY A 60 -32.01 -22.38 -12.91
C GLY A 60 -32.17 -23.88 -12.64
N LYS A 61 -32.93 -24.58 -13.49
CA LYS A 61 -33.22 -26.02 -13.37
C LYS A 61 -32.58 -26.91 -14.45
N ARG A 62 -31.95 -26.33 -15.47
CA ARG A 62 -31.35 -27.08 -16.60
C ARG A 62 -29.91 -27.51 -16.32
N GLY A 63 -29.44 -28.56 -16.99
CA GLY A 63 -28.09 -29.11 -16.85
C GLY A 63 -27.94 -30.15 -15.74
N ASN A 64 -26.82 -30.87 -15.77
CA ASN A 64 -26.53 -31.96 -14.84
C ASN A 64 -26.04 -31.42 -13.48
N PRO A 65 -26.60 -31.86 -12.34
CA PRO A 65 -26.14 -31.43 -11.02
C PRO A 65 -24.67 -31.82 -10.75
N ILE A 66 -23.94 -30.95 -10.06
CA ILE A 66 -22.57 -31.22 -9.60
C ILE A 66 -22.35 -30.56 -8.23
N GLN A 67 -21.63 -31.21 -7.33
CA GLN A 67 -21.24 -30.62 -6.06
C GLN A 67 -19.92 -29.85 -6.22
N LEU A 68 -19.92 -28.59 -5.80
CA LEU A 68 -18.74 -27.72 -5.86
C LEU A 68 -18.35 -27.24 -4.47
N VAL A 69 -17.12 -26.78 -4.37
CA VAL A 69 -16.61 -25.97 -3.26
C VAL A 69 -16.17 -24.62 -3.81
N THR A 70 -16.27 -23.60 -2.97
CA THR A 70 -15.91 -22.22 -3.33
C THR A 70 -14.89 -21.70 -2.34
N ASN A 71 -14.10 -20.72 -2.75
CA ASN A 71 -13.15 -19.99 -1.90
C ASN A 71 -13.82 -19.02 -0.91
N HIS A 72 -15.07 -19.32 -0.56
CA HIS A 72 -15.88 -18.63 0.41
C HIS A 72 -15.91 -19.45 1.70
N PHE A 73 -15.69 -18.78 2.82
CA PHE A 73 -15.79 -19.35 4.16
C PHE A 73 -17.04 -18.77 4.82
N LYS A 74 -17.86 -19.63 5.44
CA LYS A 74 -19.11 -19.19 6.09
C LYS A 74 -18.78 -18.33 7.31
N VAL A 75 -19.50 -17.23 7.48
CA VAL A 75 -19.31 -16.33 8.62
C VAL A 75 -20.60 -16.28 9.43
N SER A 76 -20.46 -16.49 10.74
CA SER A 76 -21.55 -16.34 11.70
C SER A 76 -21.41 -14.99 12.41
N LEU A 77 -22.52 -14.27 12.54
CA LEU A 77 -22.62 -13.01 13.27
C LEU A 77 -23.55 -13.23 14.47
N LYS A 78 -23.01 -13.21 15.69
CA LYS A 78 -23.80 -13.42 16.92
C LYS A 78 -24.39 -12.13 17.49
N THR A 79 -23.69 -11.01 17.34
CA THR A 79 -24.09 -9.73 17.93
C THR A 79 -24.61 -8.82 16.82
N THR A 80 -25.91 -8.49 16.85
CA THR A 80 -26.54 -7.60 15.85
C THR A 80 -26.96 -6.25 16.39
N ASP A 81 -27.10 -6.11 17.70
CA ASP A 81 -27.68 -4.92 18.34
C ASP A 81 -26.64 -3.84 18.64
N GLU A 82 -25.38 -4.12 18.29
CA GLU A 82 -24.26 -3.21 18.43
C GLU A 82 -24.12 -2.25 17.23
N PHE A 83 -23.32 -1.21 17.44
CA PHE A 83 -23.04 -0.19 16.44
C PHE A 83 -21.54 -0.02 16.24
N PHE A 84 -21.12 0.12 14.98
CA PHE A 84 -19.83 0.71 14.69
C PHE A 84 -19.93 2.22 14.92
N HIS A 85 -19.00 2.76 15.70
CA HIS A 85 -18.90 4.20 15.93
C HIS A 85 -17.80 4.73 15.02
N HIS A 86 -18.17 5.62 14.10
CA HIS A 86 -17.28 6.21 13.12
C HIS A 86 -16.76 7.55 13.61
N TYR A 87 -15.45 7.75 13.51
CA TYR A 87 -14.74 8.97 13.85
C TYR A 87 -13.93 9.46 12.64
N TYR A 88 -14.00 10.76 12.37
CA TYR A 88 -13.06 11.43 11.48
C TYR A 88 -11.73 11.63 12.18
N VAL A 89 -10.65 11.26 11.49
CA VAL A 89 -9.27 11.44 11.96
C VAL A 89 -8.65 12.62 11.24
N ASN A 90 -8.21 13.62 12.00
CA ASN A 90 -7.39 14.72 11.51
C ASN A 90 -5.98 14.62 12.11
N LEU A 91 -4.97 14.52 11.25
CA LEU A 91 -3.57 14.42 11.67
C LEU A 91 -2.81 15.66 11.20
N LYS A 92 -2.25 16.39 12.16
CA LYS A 92 -1.42 17.56 11.92
C LYS A 92 -0.05 17.39 12.55
N TYR A 93 0.96 18.02 11.96
CA TYR A 93 2.23 18.27 12.63
C TYR A 93 2.06 19.35 13.72
N GLU A 94 3.09 19.54 14.54
CA GLU A 94 3.12 20.58 15.57
C GLU A 94 2.88 22.00 15.00
N ASP A 95 3.32 22.24 13.76
CA ASP A 95 3.13 23.49 13.01
C ASP A 95 1.77 23.59 12.27
N ASP A 96 0.80 22.78 12.68
CA ASP A 96 -0.58 22.71 12.17
C ASP A 96 -0.74 22.35 10.69
N ARG A 97 0.35 21.94 10.03
CA ARG A 97 0.26 21.43 8.66
C ARG A 97 -0.26 20.00 8.63
N PRO A 98 -1.09 19.64 7.63
CA PRO A 98 -1.60 18.27 7.50
C PRO A 98 -0.48 17.29 7.22
N VAL A 99 -0.59 16.09 7.80
CA VAL A 99 0.35 14.99 7.54
C VAL A 99 0.13 14.44 6.13
N ASP A 100 1.17 14.49 5.29
CA ASP A 100 1.15 14.09 3.88
C ASP A 100 1.80 12.70 3.62
N GLY A 101 2.36 12.08 4.67
CA GLY A 101 3.04 10.80 4.60
C GLY A 101 2.11 9.58 4.58
N LYS A 102 2.00 8.89 3.43
CA LYS A 102 1.30 7.60 3.32
C LYS A 102 1.86 6.58 4.32
N GLY A 103 0.99 6.06 5.19
CA GLY A 103 1.32 5.03 6.18
C GLY A 103 1.77 5.56 7.55
N VAL A 104 2.11 6.84 7.69
CA VAL A 104 2.46 7.45 8.98
C VAL A 104 1.26 7.44 9.93
N GLY A 105 0.05 7.71 9.41
CA GLY A 105 -1.16 7.76 10.22
C GLY A 105 -1.41 6.49 11.03
N ARG A 106 -1.15 5.30 10.46
CA ARG A 106 -1.29 4.04 11.22
C ARG A 106 -0.36 3.97 12.41
N LYS A 107 0.91 4.34 12.23
CA LYS A 107 1.89 4.38 13.33
C LYS A 107 1.48 5.37 14.41
N VAL A 108 0.97 6.54 14.01
CA VAL A 108 0.48 7.57 14.94
C VAL A 108 -0.71 7.06 15.74
N ILE A 109 -1.71 6.46 15.09
CA ILE A 109 -2.90 5.92 15.74
C ILE A 109 -2.58 4.71 16.62
N ASP A 110 -1.67 3.83 16.21
CA ASP A 110 -1.22 2.71 17.05
C ASP A 110 -0.50 3.23 18.31
N LYS A 111 0.32 4.28 18.18
CA LYS A 111 0.96 4.92 19.33
C LYS A 111 -0.06 5.67 20.20
N LEU A 112 -1.06 6.32 19.61
CA LEU A 112 -2.15 6.96 20.34
C LEU A 112 -2.84 5.97 21.28
N ALA A 113 -3.23 4.81 20.74
CA ALA A 113 -3.89 3.75 21.52
C ALA A 113 -3.02 3.21 22.66
N GLN A 114 -1.69 3.21 22.49
CA GLN A 114 -0.74 2.79 23.52
C GLN A 114 -0.51 3.86 24.60
N THR A 115 -0.50 5.14 24.21
CA THR A 115 -0.19 6.26 25.11
C THR A 115 -1.40 6.67 25.95
N TYR A 116 -2.61 6.63 25.38
CA TYR A 116 -3.85 7.12 26.01
C TYR A 116 -4.94 6.05 26.12
N PRO A 117 -4.66 4.86 26.70
CA PRO A 117 -5.63 3.78 26.73
C PRO A 117 -6.84 4.12 27.60
N SER A 118 -6.66 4.84 28.71
CA SER A 118 -7.74 5.20 29.65
C SER A 118 -8.70 6.22 29.05
N GLU A 119 -8.16 7.27 28.40
CA GLU A 119 -8.91 8.33 27.73
C GLU A 119 -9.69 7.78 26.52
N LEU A 120 -9.18 6.70 25.92
CA LEU A 120 -9.83 5.98 24.84
C LEU A 120 -10.70 4.81 25.31
N ALA A 121 -10.97 4.71 26.63
CA ALA A 121 -11.76 3.65 27.26
C ALA A 121 -11.34 2.22 26.86
N HIS A 122 -10.03 2.02 26.68
CA HIS A 122 -9.40 0.75 26.28
C HIS A 122 -10.01 0.15 25.00
N LYS A 123 -10.49 0.99 24.08
CA LYS A 123 -11.12 0.53 22.85
C LYS A 123 -10.10 0.13 21.79
N ASP A 124 -10.43 -0.96 21.07
CA ASP A 124 -9.73 -1.35 19.86
C ASP A 124 -10.18 -0.51 18.65
N PHE A 125 -9.26 -0.26 17.73
CA PHE A 125 -9.46 0.61 16.57
C PHE A 125 -9.27 -0.09 15.23
N ALA A 126 -10.18 0.19 14.31
CA ALA A 126 -10.06 -0.10 12.89
C ALA A 126 -9.89 1.20 12.11
N TYR A 127 -8.67 1.48 11.65
CA TYR A 127 -8.34 2.70 10.93
C TYR A 127 -8.09 2.42 9.44
N ASP A 128 -8.77 3.18 8.57
CA ASP A 128 -8.65 3.03 7.11
C ASP A 128 -7.27 3.47 6.57
N GLY A 129 -6.50 4.19 7.40
CA GLY A 129 -5.17 4.71 7.05
C GLY A 129 -5.19 6.13 6.50
N GLU A 130 -6.36 6.76 6.46
CA GLU A 130 -6.60 8.08 5.92
C GLU A 130 -7.43 8.90 6.92
N LYS A 131 -8.76 8.91 6.82
CA LYS A 131 -9.63 9.82 7.57
C LYS A 131 -10.67 9.13 8.43
N SER A 132 -10.79 7.79 8.38
CA SER A 132 -11.88 7.08 9.04
C SER A 132 -11.35 6.08 10.04
N LEU A 133 -11.75 6.25 11.31
CA LEU A 133 -11.49 5.32 12.39
C LEU A 133 -12.82 4.78 12.93
N PHE A 134 -12.86 3.49 13.23
CA PHE A 134 -14.05 2.81 13.74
C PHE A 134 -13.74 2.10 15.05
N THR A 135 -14.71 2.12 15.97
CA THR A 135 -14.68 1.42 17.26
C THR A 135 -15.97 0.64 17.49
N ILE A 136 -15.94 -0.29 18.45
CA ILE A 136 -17.13 -0.97 18.97
C ILE A 136 -17.46 -0.36 20.33
N GLY A 137 -18.61 0.29 20.40
CA GLY A 137 -18.96 1.24 21.47
C GLY A 137 -18.29 2.61 21.29
N ALA A 138 -18.91 3.63 21.89
CA ALA A 138 -18.44 5.01 21.80
C ALA A 138 -17.16 5.25 22.62
N LEU A 139 -16.30 6.14 22.12
CA LEU A 139 -15.27 6.81 22.91
C LEU A 139 -15.92 7.76 23.95
N PRO A 140 -15.21 8.08 25.06
CA PRO A 140 -15.77 8.93 26.12
C PRO A 140 -16.22 10.32 25.68
N GLN A 141 -15.55 10.91 24.67
CA GLN A 141 -15.89 12.25 24.15
C GLN A 141 -16.26 12.18 22.66
N ILE A 142 -17.12 13.12 22.24
CA ILE A 142 -17.50 13.33 20.83
C ILE A 142 -16.30 13.82 20.02
N ASN A 143 -15.53 14.77 20.56
CA ASN A 143 -14.28 15.25 20.00
C ASN A 143 -13.18 14.98 21.00
N ASN A 144 -12.10 14.35 20.55
CA ASN A 144 -10.92 14.07 21.38
C ASN A 144 -9.70 14.65 20.68
N GLU A 145 -8.85 15.34 21.44
CA GLU A 145 -7.60 15.90 20.93
C GLU A 145 -6.42 15.34 21.72
N PHE A 146 -5.40 14.89 21.01
CA PHE A 146 -4.23 14.24 21.60
C PHE A 146 -2.94 14.72 20.96
N VAL A 147 -1.87 14.69 21.75
CA VAL A 147 -0.52 14.97 21.28
C VAL A 147 0.28 13.67 21.31
N VAL A 148 0.56 13.12 20.12
CA VAL A 148 1.28 11.85 19.99
C VAL A 148 2.71 12.12 19.60
N VAL A 149 3.64 11.62 20.41
CA VAL A 149 5.07 11.68 20.11
C VAL A 149 5.53 10.34 19.56
N LEU A 150 6.01 10.34 18.32
CA LEU A 150 6.68 9.19 17.71
C LEU A 150 8.19 9.40 17.76
N GLU A 151 8.91 8.45 18.34
CA GLU A 151 10.36 8.36 18.20
C GLU A 151 10.68 7.97 16.77
N ASP A 152 11.35 8.86 16.04
CA ASP A 152 11.65 8.64 14.63
C ASP A 152 12.97 7.86 14.51
N VAL A 153 12.91 6.67 13.91
CA VAL A 153 14.07 6.01 13.30
C VAL A 153 14.23 6.47 11.83
N SER A 154 13.45 7.45 11.37
CA SER A 154 13.27 7.73 9.95
C SER A 154 12.52 9.04 9.61
N SER A 155 13.15 10.22 9.73
CA SER A 155 13.08 11.34 8.73
C SER A 155 13.34 12.77 9.26
N GLY A 156 14.23 13.49 8.56
CA GLY A 156 14.01 14.88 8.12
C GLY A 156 13.94 16.00 9.17
N LYS A 157 15.04 16.74 9.31
CA LYS A 157 15.23 17.94 10.14
C LYS A 157 14.16 19.05 9.95
N THR A 158 13.62 19.53 11.06
CA THR A 158 13.17 20.93 11.28
C THR A 158 14.22 21.64 12.17
N PRO A 159 14.57 22.90 11.90
CA PRO A 159 15.33 23.71 12.84
C PRO A 159 14.36 24.30 13.87
N ALA A 160 14.50 23.92 15.14
CA ALA A 160 13.85 24.65 16.22
C ALA A 160 14.66 25.94 16.48
N ASN A 161 14.00 27.09 16.31
CA ASN A 161 14.43 28.34 16.91
C ASN A 161 14.07 28.27 18.41
N GLY A 162 15.07 28.36 19.28
CA GLY A 162 14.87 28.46 20.72
C GLY A 162 16.17 28.86 21.39
N SER A 163 16.18 30.06 21.98
CA SER A 163 17.31 30.67 22.69
C SER A 163 17.73 29.87 23.94
N PRO A 164 18.99 30.03 24.41
CA PRO A 164 19.59 29.14 25.41
C PRO A 164 19.36 29.62 26.85
N GLY A 165 18.94 28.70 27.72
CA GLY A 165 18.98 28.83 29.17
C GLY A 165 20.07 27.93 29.76
N ASN A 166 20.88 28.52 30.64
CA ASN A 166 22.10 28.02 31.27
C ASN A 166 21.86 26.87 32.29
N ASP A 167 22.74 25.86 32.34
CA ASP A 167 23.66 25.59 33.48
C ASP A 167 24.17 24.12 33.56
N SER A 168 25.51 24.02 33.49
CA SER A 168 26.43 23.13 34.23
C SER A 168 26.56 21.60 33.96
N PRO A 169 27.75 21.02 34.28
CA PRO A 169 28.36 19.94 33.48
C PRO A 169 28.50 18.60 34.23
N ASP A 170 28.42 17.46 33.52
CA ASP A 170 29.44 16.40 33.62
C ASP A 170 29.23 15.21 32.65
N LYS A 171 30.35 14.53 32.37
CA LYS A 171 30.60 13.49 31.36
C LYS A 171 29.55 12.36 31.27
N LYS A 172 29.16 12.00 30.04
CA LYS A 172 29.13 10.61 29.48
C LYS A 172 28.38 10.55 28.14
N ARG A 173 29.05 10.04 27.11
CA ARG A 173 28.48 9.37 25.90
C ARG A 173 27.20 10.02 25.37
N VAL A 174 27.33 11.08 24.57
CA VAL A 174 26.18 11.73 23.91
C VAL A 174 25.51 10.74 22.95
N LYS A 175 24.52 10.00 23.46
CA LYS A 175 23.46 9.39 22.67
C LYS A 175 22.93 10.51 21.77
N ARG A 176 23.09 10.35 20.45
CA ARG A 176 22.47 11.24 19.46
C ARG A 176 21.00 11.41 19.86
N PRO A 177 20.45 12.64 19.93
CA PRO A 177 19.07 12.82 20.34
C PRO A 177 18.18 12.06 19.34
N TYR A 178 17.45 11.09 19.85
CA TYR A 178 16.35 10.45 19.13
C TYR A 178 15.44 11.59 18.65
N GLN A 179 15.31 11.75 17.33
CA GLN A 179 14.45 12.81 16.81
C GLN A 179 13.02 12.36 17.04
N THR A 180 12.38 12.89 18.06
CA THR A 180 10.96 12.71 18.29
C THR A 180 10.18 13.64 17.36
N LYS A 181 9.09 13.13 16.79
CA LYS A 181 8.12 13.94 16.04
C LYS A 181 6.82 13.96 16.79
N THR A 182 6.32 15.18 16.98
CA THR A 182 5.06 15.44 17.64
C THR A 182 3.96 15.61 16.60
N PHE A 183 2.85 14.91 16.82
CA PHE A 183 1.65 14.95 15.99
C PHE A 183 0.46 15.36 16.83
N LYS A 184 -0.36 16.28 16.32
CA LYS A 184 -1.68 16.58 16.89
C LYS A 184 -2.70 15.67 16.20
N VAL A 185 -3.45 14.92 16.99
CA VAL A 185 -4.47 13.97 16.53
C VAL A 185 -5.82 14.41 17.05
N GLU A 186 -6.74 14.72 16.14
CA GLU A 186 -8.12 15.04 16.47
C GLU A 186 -9.02 13.89 15.99
N LEU A 187 -9.85 13.36 16.90
CA LEU A 187 -10.87 12.35 16.63
C LEU A 187 -12.25 12.96 16.84
N SER A 188 -13.02 13.12 15.77
CA SER A 188 -14.37 13.71 15.82
C SER A 188 -15.43 12.67 15.44
N PHE A 189 -16.39 12.42 16.33
CA PHE A 189 -17.49 11.51 16.07
C PHE A 189 -18.30 11.96 14.84
N ALA A 190 -18.56 11.02 13.94
CA ALA A 190 -19.20 11.26 12.66
C ALA A 190 -20.59 10.60 12.59
N ALA A 191 -20.67 9.30 12.88
CA ALA A 191 -21.91 8.55 12.75
C ALA A 191 -21.90 7.24 13.54
N ARG A 192 -23.10 6.69 13.78
CA ARG A 192 -23.31 5.31 14.22
C ARG A 192 -23.80 4.48 13.04
N ILE A 193 -23.14 3.36 12.78
CA ILE A 193 -23.49 2.42 11.71
C ILE A 193 -24.01 1.15 12.37
N PRO A 194 -25.31 0.81 12.22
CA PRO A 194 -25.89 -0.36 12.88
C PRO A 194 -25.32 -1.66 12.30
N MET A 195 -24.82 -2.56 13.16
CA MET A 195 -24.37 -3.89 12.72
C MET A 195 -25.54 -4.74 12.22
N SER A 196 -26.75 -4.50 12.73
CA SER A 196 -27.98 -5.13 12.27
C SER A 196 -28.24 -4.94 10.77
N ALA A 197 -27.67 -3.90 10.14
CA ALA A 197 -27.73 -3.72 8.68
C ALA A 197 -27.14 -4.91 7.93
N ILE A 198 -26.10 -5.56 8.47
CA ILE A 198 -25.53 -6.79 7.89
C ILE A 198 -26.58 -7.90 7.96
N ALA A 199 -27.18 -8.12 9.13
CA ALA A 199 -28.19 -9.17 9.31
C ALA A 199 -29.46 -8.94 8.47
N MET A 200 -29.89 -7.68 8.33
CA MET A 200 -31.03 -7.30 7.47
C MET A 200 -30.73 -7.57 5.99
N ALA A 201 -29.52 -7.24 5.52
CA ALA A 201 -29.11 -7.55 4.16
C ALA A 201 -29.14 -9.06 3.86
N LEU A 202 -28.77 -9.90 4.84
CA LEU A 202 -28.88 -11.36 4.70
C LEU A 202 -30.34 -11.85 4.60
N LYS A 203 -31.31 -11.07 5.08
CA LYS A 203 -32.76 -11.31 4.92
C LYS A 203 -33.32 -10.71 3.64
N GLY A 204 -32.48 -10.12 2.78
CA GLY A 204 -32.91 -9.44 1.55
C GLY A 204 -33.40 -8.00 1.76
N GLN A 205 -33.21 -7.44 2.95
CA GLN A 205 -33.54 -6.04 3.27
C GLN A 205 -32.26 -5.21 3.18
N GLU A 206 -31.87 -4.82 1.97
CA GLU A 206 -30.72 -3.94 1.78
C GLU A 206 -31.06 -2.49 2.16
N SER A 207 -30.10 -1.85 2.83
CA SER A 207 -30.13 -0.43 3.17
C SER A 207 -28.81 0.23 2.78
N GLU A 208 -28.76 1.56 2.75
CA GLU A 208 -27.51 2.29 2.48
C GLU A 208 -26.40 1.92 3.49
N HIS A 209 -26.76 1.64 4.74
CA HIS A 209 -25.84 1.20 5.80
C HIS A 209 -25.27 -0.21 5.60
N THR A 210 -25.84 -1.02 4.72
CA THR A 210 -25.34 -2.39 4.47
C THR A 210 -23.91 -2.37 3.96
N GLN A 211 -23.65 -1.55 2.93
CA GLN A 211 -22.32 -1.46 2.33
C GLN A 211 -21.32 -0.81 3.29
N GLU A 212 -21.76 0.15 4.09
CA GLU A 212 -20.94 0.78 5.11
C GLU A 212 -20.54 -0.23 6.20
N ALA A 213 -21.49 -1.00 6.73
CA ALA A 213 -21.20 -1.99 7.76
C ALA A 213 -20.26 -3.10 7.26
N ILE A 214 -20.46 -3.60 6.04
CA ILE A 214 -19.52 -4.57 5.41
C ILE A 214 -18.14 -3.93 5.20
N ARG A 215 -18.09 -2.66 4.80
CA ARG A 215 -16.83 -1.94 4.65
C ARG A 215 -16.08 -1.81 5.98
N VAL A 216 -16.77 -1.60 7.10
CA VAL A 216 -16.10 -1.51 8.43
C VAL A 216 -15.40 -2.83 8.78
N ILE A 217 -16.06 -3.97 8.60
CA ILE A 217 -15.43 -5.28 8.87
C ILE A 217 -14.31 -5.62 7.88
N ASP A 218 -14.39 -5.14 6.64
CA ASP A 218 -13.29 -5.18 5.67
C ASP A 218 -12.10 -4.27 6.08
N ILE A 219 -12.36 -3.14 6.76
CA ILE A 219 -11.31 -2.28 7.31
C ILE A 219 -10.63 -2.94 8.52
N ILE A 220 -11.38 -3.70 9.34
CA ILE A 220 -10.82 -4.50 10.44
C ILE A 220 -9.78 -5.50 9.90
N LEU A 221 -10.12 -6.29 8.87
CA LEU A 221 -9.16 -7.23 8.24
C LEU A 221 -7.90 -6.54 7.74
N ARG A 222 -8.08 -5.36 7.15
CA ARG A 222 -7.00 -4.55 6.59
C ARG A 222 -6.11 -3.94 7.67
N GLN A 223 -6.69 -3.48 8.79
CA GLN A 223 -5.93 -2.96 9.93
C GLN A 223 -5.16 -4.09 10.62
N HIS A 224 -5.78 -5.26 10.81
CA HIS A 224 -5.10 -6.45 11.33
C HIS A 224 -3.87 -6.82 10.49
N SER A 225 -4.02 -6.87 9.17
CA SER A 225 -2.92 -7.18 8.26
C SER A 225 -1.83 -6.10 8.25
N ALA A 226 -2.19 -4.82 8.41
CA ALA A 226 -1.22 -3.74 8.59
C ALA A 226 -0.38 -3.90 9.86
N LYS A 227 -1.00 -4.27 11.00
CA LYS A 227 -0.28 -4.51 12.27
C LYS A 227 0.74 -5.65 12.16
N GLN A 228 0.50 -6.61 11.26
CA GLN A 228 1.44 -7.68 10.93
C GLN A 228 2.56 -7.26 9.96
N GLY A 229 2.65 -6.00 9.57
CA GLY A 229 3.68 -5.49 8.65
C GLY A 229 3.45 -5.87 7.19
N CYS A 230 2.22 -6.22 6.79
CA CYS A 230 1.91 -6.53 5.39
C CYS A 230 1.98 -5.29 4.49
N LEU A 231 2.40 -5.49 3.24
CA LEU A 231 2.07 -4.56 2.18
C LEU A 231 0.59 -4.71 1.84
N LEU A 232 -0.14 -3.59 1.88
CA LEU A 232 -1.56 -3.55 1.58
C LEU A 232 -1.79 -3.02 0.17
N VAL A 233 -2.49 -3.78 -0.67
CA VAL A 233 -2.93 -3.36 -2.01
C VAL A 233 -4.43 -3.62 -2.13
N ARG A 234 -5.23 -2.56 -1.97
CA ARG A 234 -6.70 -2.67 -1.84
C ARG A 234 -7.04 -3.62 -0.67
N GLN A 235 -7.75 -4.72 -0.93
CA GLN A 235 -8.08 -5.79 0.02
C GLN A 235 -7.19 -7.04 -0.15
N SER A 236 -6.01 -6.87 -0.77
CA SER A 236 -4.97 -7.91 -0.81
C SER A 236 -3.81 -7.57 0.12
N PHE A 237 -3.29 -8.58 0.82
CA PHE A 237 -2.28 -8.47 1.85
C PHE A 237 -1.06 -9.34 1.49
N PHE A 238 0.13 -8.76 1.64
CA PHE A 238 1.39 -9.37 1.20
C PHE A 238 2.42 -9.32 2.32
N HIS A 239 2.73 -10.48 2.91
CA HIS A 239 3.72 -10.62 3.98
C HIS A 239 5.16 -10.55 3.45
N ASN A 240 6.05 -9.97 4.26
CA ASN A 240 7.48 -9.93 3.98
C ASN A 240 8.16 -11.27 4.31
N ASN A 241 7.80 -12.33 3.57
CA ASN A 241 8.41 -13.64 3.73
C ASN A 241 9.10 -14.04 2.42
N PRO A 242 10.41 -14.34 2.43
CA PRO A 242 11.15 -14.76 1.22
C PRO A 242 10.50 -15.91 0.45
N SER A 243 9.82 -16.84 1.13
CA SER A 243 9.09 -17.94 0.48
C SER A 243 7.90 -17.50 -0.38
N ASN A 244 7.40 -16.28 -0.16
CA ASN A 244 6.33 -15.69 -0.99
C ASN A 244 6.89 -14.97 -2.22
N PHE A 245 8.21 -14.82 -2.35
CA PHE A 245 8.82 -14.06 -3.42
C PHE A 245 9.24 -14.96 -4.57
N VAL A 246 9.06 -14.46 -5.79
CA VAL A 246 9.45 -15.14 -7.01
C VAL A 246 10.20 -14.15 -7.89
N ASP A 247 11.46 -14.45 -8.23
CA ASP A 247 12.26 -13.57 -9.09
C ASP A 247 11.69 -13.54 -10.51
N LEU A 248 11.44 -12.34 -11.05
CA LEU A 248 10.97 -12.14 -12.43
C LEU A 248 12.08 -11.62 -13.34
N GLY A 249 13.27 -11.38 -12.80
CA GLY A 249 14.40 -10.75 -13.49
C GLY A 249 14.31 -9.23 -13.50
N GLY A 250 15.43 -8.57 -13.81
CA GLY A 250 15.48 -7.12 -13.95
C GLY A 250 15.33 -6.34 -12.63
N GLY A 251 15.64 -6.97 -11.49
CA GLY A 251 15.46 -6.40 -10.16
C GLY A 251 13.99 -6.35 -9.69
N VAL A 252 13.10 -7.09 -10.35
CA VAL A 252 11.66 -7.17 -10.03
C VAL A 252 11.32 -8.56 -9.53
N MET A 253 10.51 -8.64 -8.47
CA MET A 253 10.00 -9.90 -7.93
C MET A 253 8.47 -9.88 -7.90
N GLY A 254 7.87 -11.03 -8.15
CA GLY A 254 6.48 -11.31 -7.78
C GLY A 254 6.40 -11.58 -6.28
N CYS A 255 5.44 -10.98 -5.60
CA CYS A 255 5.14 -11.21 -4.20
C CYS A 255 3.75 -11.85 -4.10
N ARG A 256 3.72 -13.12 -3.70
CA ARG A 256 2.48 -13.84 -3.42
C ARG A 256 1.87 -13.35 -2.10
N GLY A 257 0.56 -13.28 -2.07
CA GLY A 257 -0.24 -12.87 -0.94
C GLY A 257 -1.68 -13.36 -1.14
N PHE A 258 -2.63 -12.72 -0.50
CA PHE A 258 -4.02 -13.12 -0.61
C PHE A 258 -4.96 -11.93 -0.56
N HIS A 259 -6.06 -12.03 -1.29
CA HIS A 259 -7.25 -11.21 -1.14
C HIS A 259 -8.09 -11.74 0.02
N SER A 260 -8.68 -10.85 0.82
CA SER A 260 -9.60 -11.21 1.90
C SER A 260 -10.67 -10.14 2.04
N SER A 261 -11.94 -10.51 1.91
CA SER A 261 -13.06 -9.57 2.03
C SER A 261 -14.37 -10.24 2.41
N PHE A 262 -15.18 -9.58 3.23
CA PHE A 262 -16.53 -10.00 3.55
C PHE A 262 -17.50 -9.72 2.41
N ARG A 263 -18.45 -10.63 2.22
CA ARG A 263 -19.48 -10.59 1.18
C ARG A 263 -20.80 -11.08 1.74
N ALA A 264 -21.86 -10.30 1.54
CA ALA A 264 -23.22 -10.79 1.73
C ALA A 264 -23.57 -11.75 0.58
N THR A 265 -24.05 -12.94 0.93
CA THR A 265 -24.48 -13.96 -0.04
C THR A 265 -25.85 -14.48 0.36
N GLN A 266 -26.54 -15.20 -0.54
CA GLN A 266 -27.81 -15.86 -0.23
C GLN A 266 -27.71 -16.87 0.94
N SER A 267 -26.50 -17.39 1.21
CA SER A 267 -26.26 -18.36 2.29
C SER A 267 -25.77 -17.70 3.59
N GLY A 268 -25.86 -16.36 3.67
CA GLY A 268 -25.37 -15.58 4.79
C GLY A 268 -24.11 -14.79 4.46
N LEU A 269 -23.50 -14.24 5.51
CA LEU A 269 -22.22 -13.54 5.39
C LEU A 269 -21.11 -14.55 5.10
N SER A 270 -20.18 -14.17 4.23
CA SER A 270 -19.06 -15.01 3.86
C SER A 270 -17.77 -14.21 3.76
N LEU A 271 -16.66 -14.82 4.18
CA LEU A 271 -15.33 -14.32 3.92
C LEU A 271 -14.82 -14.95 2.62
N ASN A 272 -14.62 -14.14 1.59
CA ASN A 272 -13.96 -14.57 0.36
C ASN A 272 -12.45 -14.37 0.53
N ILE A 273 -11.69 -15.48 0.41
CA ILE A 273 -10.23 -15.44 0.39
C ILE A 273 -9.75 -15.96 -0.95
N ASP A 274 -8.79 -15.29 -1.56
CA ASP A 274 -8.19 -15.77 -2.80
C ASP A 274 -6.69 -15.49 -2.88
N VAL A 275 -5.96 -16.24 -3.71
CA VAL A 275 -4.54 -15.96 -3.94
C VAL A 275 -4.39 -14.68 -4.74
N SER A 276 -3.40 -13.88 -4.37
CA SER A 276 -3.09 -12.63 -5.06
C SER A 276 -1.58 -12.53 -5.28
N THR A 277 -1.16 -11.86 -6.35
CA THR A 277 0.26 -11.63 -6.62
C THR A 277 0.45 -10.17 -7.06
N THR A 278 1.33 -9.44 -6.36
CA THR A 278 1.73 -8.07 -6.74
C THR A 278 3.21 -8.04 -7.06
N MET A 279 3.64 -7.07 -7.87
CA MET A 279 5.05 -6.87 -8.18
C MET A 279 5.70 -6.00 -7.12
N ILE A 280 6.91 -6.37 -6.70
CA ILE A 280 7.75 -5.61 -5.80
C ILE A 280 9.17 -5.45 -6.38
N VAL A 281 9.85 -4.40 -5.93
CA VAL A 281 11.28 -4.22 -6.18
C VAL A 281 12.07 -5.22 -5.33
N LYS A 282 13.11 -5.83 -5.89
CA LYS A 282 14.03 -6.72 -5.15
C LYS A 282 14.72 -5.91 -4.04
N PRO A 283 14.53 -6.29 -2.75
CA PRO A 283 15.24 -5.63 -1.66
C PRO A 283 16.72 -5.99 -1.68
N GLY A 284 17.56 -5.16 -1.05
CA GLY A 284 19.01 -5.35 -1.01
C GLY A 284 19.77 -4.13 -1.52
N PRO A 285 21.08 -4.24 -1.79
CA PRO A 285 21.90 -3.12 -2.25
C PRO A 285 21.30 -2.40 -3.45
N VAL A 286 21.28 -1.07 -3.42
CA VAL A 286 20.73 -0.27 -4.54
C VAL A 286 21.50 -0.55 -5.83
N VAL A 287 22.81 -0.77 -5.75
CA VAL A 287 23.66 -1.08 -6.91
C VAL A 287 23.20 -2.37 -7.61
N ASP A 288 22.92 -3.45 -6.86
CA ASP A 288 22.51 -4.74 -7.42
C ASP A 288 21.19 -4.61 -8.19
N PHE A 289 20.25 -3.83 -7.65
CA PHE A 289 19.01 -3.52 -8.35
C PHE A 289 19.27 -2.77 -9.66
N LEU A 290 20.17 -1.79 -9.68
CA LEU A 290 20.49 -1.04 -10.90
C LEU A 290 21.19 -1.93 -11.95
N LEU A 291 22.15 -2.75 -11.54
CA LEU A 291 22.84 -3.72 -12.40
C LEU A 291 21.82 -4.65 -13.06
N ALA A 292 20.95 -5.27 -12.25
CA ALA A 292 19.90 -6.15 -12.75
C ALA A 292 18.89 -5.43 -13.63
N ASN A 293 18.42 -4.24 -13.23
CA ASN A 293 17.39 -3.49 -13.94
C ASN A 293 17.85 -2.99 -15.31
N GLN A 294 19.13 -2.65 -15.43
CA GLN A 294 19.73 -2.17 -16.68
C GLN A 294 20.43 -3.27 -17.49
N LYS A 295 20.52 -4.50 -16.95
CA LYS A 295 21.22 -5.65 -17.55
C LYS A 295 22.70 -5.35 -17.82
N VAL A 296 23.37 -4.76 -16.84
CA VAL A 296 24.81 -4.48 -16.88
C VAL A 296 25.52 -5.26 -15.77
N ASP A 297 26.79 -5.59 -15.99
CA ASP A 297 27.62 -6.43 -15.12
C ASP A 297 28.52 -5.65 -14.16
N HIS A 298 28.75 -4.36 -14.42
CA HIS A 298 29.66 -3.53 -13.64
C HIS A 298 29.06 -2.13 -13.35
N PRO A 299 29.25 -1.58 -12.13
CA PRO A 299 28.66 -0.28 -11.76
C PRO A 299 29.04 0.89 -12.67
N ASN A 300 30.25 0.89 -13.24
CA ASN A 300 30.71 1.91 -14.21
C ASN A 300 29.88 1.96 -15.51
N LYS A 301 29.12 0.90 -15.82
CA LYS A 301 28.26 0.83 -17.02
C LYS A 301 26.82 1.29 -16.74
N ILE A 302 26.51 1.75 -15.53
CA ILE A 302 25.17 2.22 -15.15
C ILE A 302 24.85 3.53 -15.88
N ASP A 303 23.74 3.55 -16.63
CA ASP A 303 23.13 4.76 -17.14
C ASP A 303 22.40 5.47 -15.99
N TRP A 304 23.00 6.56 -15.50
CA TRP A 304 22.49 7.31 -14.35
C TRP A 304 21.18 8.05 -14.64
N ALA A 305 20.88 8.38 -15.89
CA ALA A 305 19.60 8.98 -16.28
C ALA A 305 18.46 7.94 -16.20
N LYS A 306 18.73 6.68 -16.56
CA LYS A 306 17.80 5.56 -16.32
C LYS A 306 17.70 5.23 -14.83
N ALA A 307 18.82 5.23 -14.10
CA ALA A 307 18.86 4.97 -12.65
C ALA A 307 18.01 5.98 -11.87
N LYS A 308 18.12 7.27 -12.18
CA LYS A 308 17.31 8.35 -11.56
C LYS A 308 15.81 8.08 -11.70
N ARG A 309 15.37 7.62 -12.88
CA ARG A 309 13.95 7.23 -13.12
C ARG A 309 13.59 5.92 -12.42
N ALA A 310 14.51 4.96 -12.32
CA ALA A 310 14.32 3.68 -11.65
C ALA A 310 14.10 3.83 -10.14
N LEU A 311 14.88 4.70 -9.50
CA LEU A 311 14.94 4.88 -8.06
C LEU A 311 13.94 5.89 -7.49
N LYS A 312 13.34 6.73 -8.34
CA LYS A 312 12.41 7.79 -7.91
C LYS A 312 11.30 7.23 -7.01
N ASN A 313 11.12 7.86 -5.84
CA ASN A 313 10.14 7.49 -4.81
C ASN A 313 10.35 6.15 -4.11
N LEU A 314 11.38 5.37 -4.45
CA LEU A 314 11.75 4.20 -3.66
C LEU A 314 12.30 4.63 -2.31
N ARG A 315 12.22 3.73 -1.34
CA ARG A 315 12.73 3.87 0.01
C ARG A 315 14.00 3.05 0.16
N ILE A 316 14.98 3.63 0.81
CA ILE A 316 16.23 2.98 1.16
C ILE A 316 16.46 3.03 2.65
N LYS A 317 17.24 2.09 3.14
CA LYS A 317 17.87 2.08 4.45
C LYS A 317 19.34 2.39 4.27
N THR A 318 19.87 3.25 5.12
CA THR A 318 21.28 3.69 5.04
C THR A 318 22.14 2.96 6.07
N SER A 319 23.37 2.59 5.70
CA SER A 319 24.37 2.02 6.60
C SER A 319 25.37 3.10 7.07
N PRO A 320 25.82 3.09 8.34
CA PRO A 320 25.47 2.18 9.43
C PRO A 320 24.25 2.66 10.27
N ALA A 321 23.67 3.82 9.93
CA ALA A 321 22.63 4.46 10.75
C ALA A 321 21.30 3.68 10.81
N ASN A 322 21.10 2.73 9.89
CA ASN A 322 19.91 1.90 9.76
C ASN A 322 18.62 2.70 9.55
N THR A 323 18.74 3.96 9.10
CA THR A 323 17.66 4.93 8.95
C THR A 323 17.02 4.80 7.58
N GLU A 324 15.68 4.74 7.54
CA GLU A 324 14.91 4.70 6.30
C GLU A 324 14.66 6.10 5.73
N TYR A 325 14.83 6.24 4.42
CA TYR A 325 14.59 7.46 3.68
C TYR A 325 13.89 7.19 2.35
N LYS A 326 13.03 8.12 1.94
CA LYS A 326 12.50 8.16 0.57
C LYS A 326 13.49 8.88 -0.35
N ILE A 327 13.80 8.26 -1.49
CA ILE A 327 14.65 8.81 -2.53
C ILE A 327 13.90 9.91 -3.27
N VAL A 328 14.52 11.08 -3.32
CA VAL A 328 14.04 12.27 -4.03
C VAL A 328 14.72 12.40 -5.39
N GLY A 329 15.97 11.96 -5.51
CA GLY A 329 16.72 11.99 -6.76
C GLY A 329 18.15 11.48 -6.60
N LEU A 330 18.98 11.84 -7.57
CA LEU A 330 20.43 11.64 -7.56
C LEU A 330 21.12 13.01 -7.70
N SER A 331 22.32 13.15 -7.15
CA SER A 331 23.13 14.36 -7.34
C SER A 331 23.56 14.51 -8.81
N GLU A 332 23.90 15.74 -9.19
CA GLU A 332 24.45 16.04 -10.51
C GLU A 332 25.95 15.70 -10.58
N ARG A 333 26.66 15.91 -9.46
CA ARG A 333 28.09 15.61 -9.31
C ARG A 333 28.31 14.26 -8.62
N ASN A 334 29.49 13.66 -8.79
CA ASN A 334 29.89 12.43 -8.10
C ASN A 334 30.20 12.67 -6.61
N CYS A 335 30.52 11.62 -5.85
CA CYS A 335 30.79 11.75 -4.42
C CYS A 335 32.06 12.58 -4.11
N TYR A 336 33.06 12.60 -5.01
CA TYR A 336 34.26 13.43 -4.86
C TYR A 336 33.97 14.94 -4.96
N GLU A 337 33.07 15.32 -5.86
CA GLU A 337 32.78 16.73 -6.17
C GLU A 337 31.50 17.26 -5.52
N GLN A 338 30.62 16.39 -5.04
CA GLN A 338 29.37 16.79 -4.40
C GLN A 338 29.66 17.35 -3.01
N MET A 339 29.60 18.67 -2.89
CA MET A 339 29.81 19.39 -1.62
C MET A 339 28.53 19.52 -0.80
N PHE A 340 28.67 19.63 0.51
CA PHE A 340 27.62 20.12 1.41
C PHE A 340 28.22 20.83 2.62
N SER A 341 27.45 21.76 3.21
CA SER A 341 27.91 22.50 4.40
C SER A 341 27.74 21.67 5.67
N LEU A 342 28.85 21.31 6.29
CA LEU A 342 28.94 20.65 7.58
C LEU A 342 29.10 21.70 8.69
N LYS A 343 28.11 21.79 9.59
CA LYS A 343 28.24 22.64 10.79
C LYS A 343 29.19 21.96 11.77
N GLN A 344 30.38 22.53 11.98
CA GLN A 344 31.28 22.09 13.02
C GLN A 344 30.95 22.84 14.30
N ARG A 345 30.87 22.12 15.42
CA ARG A 345 30.74 22.74 16.74
C ARG A 345 32.15 22.83 17.31
N ASN A 346 32.87 23.89 16.96
CA ASN A 346 34.13 24.18 17.63
C ASN A 346 33.79 24.55 19.08
N GLY A 347 34.50 23.98 20.05
CA GLY A 347 34.20 24.07 21.48
C GLY A 347 34.39 25.46 22.12
N GLY A 348 34.33 26.53 21.34
CA GLY A 348 34.36 27.92 21.81
C GLY A 348 33.05 28.63 21.48
N ASN A 349 32.72 29.68 22.23
CA ASN A 349 31.51 30.50 22.12
C ASN A 349 31.38 31.32 20.79
N GLY A 350 31.95 30.83 19.68
CA GLY A 350 31.77 31.40 18.35
C GLY A 350 30.63 30.73 17.60
N ASP A 351 30.04 31.47 16.65
CA ASP A 351 29.02 30.94 15.75
C ASP A 351 29.49 29.64 15.07
N PRO A 352 28.58 28.67 14.83
CA PRO A 352 28.93 27.41 14.19
C PRO A 352 29.48 27.64 12.79
N GLU A 353 30.79 27.50 12.63
CA GLU A 353 31.46 27.57 11.33
C GLU A 353 30.96 26.43 10.44
N ALA A 354 30.48 26.81 9.25
CA ALA A 354 30.00 25.87 8.26
C ALA A 354 31.13 25.59 7.28
N ILE A 355 31.75 24.41 7.40
CA ILE A 355 32.80 23.97 6.49
C ILE A 355 32.15 23.27 5.30
N GLU A 356 32.54 23.65 4.08
CA GLU A 356 32.18 22.88 2.90
C GLU A 356 33.07 21.65 2.79
N ILE A 357 32.44 20.48 2.66
CA ILE A 357 33.13 19.20 2.53
C ILE A 357 32.45 18.35 1.46
N SER A 358 33.23 17.56 0.73
CA SER A 358 32.69 16.60 -0.23
C SER A 358 31.99 15.44 0.50
N VAL A 359 31.04 14.79 -0.19
CA VAL A 359 30.40 13.58 0.35
C VAL A 359 31.44 12.50 0.60
N TYR A 360 32.38 12.30 -0.32
CA TYR A 360 33.45 11.32 -0.16
C TYR A 360 34.29 11.59 1.09
N ASP A 361 34.82 12.82 1.25
CA ASP A 361 35.67 13.17 2.39
C ASP A 361 34.91 13.03 3.71
N TYR A 362 33.63 13.41 3.74
CA TYR A 362 32.82 13.24 4.94
C TYR A 362 32.71 11.77 5.38
N PHE A 363 32.42 10.86 4.45
CA PHE A 363 32.27 9.45 4.80
C PHE A 363 33.62 8.79 5.09
N VAL A 364 34.65 9.05 4.28
CA VAL A 364 35.96 8.40 4.43
C VAL A 364 36.77 9.05 5.56
N LYS A 365 37.01 10.36 5.51
CA LYS A 365 37.90 11.06 6.46
C LYS A 365 37.20 11.36 7.79
N ASN A 366 35.95 11.84 7.80
CA ASN A 366 35.29 12.22 9.05
C ASN A 366 34.54 11.07 9.73
N ARG A 367 34.03 10.09 8.98
CA ARG A 367 33.28 8.95 9.53
C ARG A 367 34.08 7.65 9.57
N GLY A 368 35.24 7.57 8.91
CA GLY A 368 36.04 6.35 8.84
C GLY A 368 35.35 5.21 8.09
N ILE A 369 34.44 5.54 7.16
CA ILE A 369 33.71 4.58 6.34
C ILE A 369 34.37 4.56 4.96
N GLU A 370 35.06 3.46 4.66
CA GLU A 370 35.65 3.23 3.34
C GLU A 370 34.56 3.09 2.28
N LEU A 371 34.74 3.78 1.14
CA LEU A 371 33.91 3.66 -0.05
C LEU A 371 34.73 2.97 -1.13
N ARG A 372 34.33 1.77 -1.55
CA ARG A 372 35.11 0.92 -2.47
C ARG A 372 34.96 1.31 -3.93
N TYR A 373 33.78 1.78 -4.31
CA TYR A 373 33.47 2.05 -5.73
C TYR A 373 32.59 3.27 -5.95
N SER A 374 31.99 3.82 -4.90
CA SER A 374 30.97 4.87 -5.05
C SER A 374 31.53 6.29 -5.19
N GLY A 375 32.86 6.48 -5.08
CA GLY A 375 33.53 7.78 -5.22
C GLY A 375 33.20 8.49 -6.54
N ASP A 376 33.32 7.78 -7.65
CA ASP A 376 33.06 8.31 -9.01
C ASP A 376 31.58 8.36 -9.38
N PHE A 377 30.67 7.98 -8.47
CA PHE A 377 29.24 7.87 -8.75
C PHE A 377 28.42 8.99 -8.11
N PRO A 378 27.25 9.33 -8.70
CA PRO A 378 26.29 10.20 -8.04
C PRO A 378 25.83 9.68 -6.68
N CYS A 379 25.56 10.61 -5.78
CA CYS A 379 24.94 10.38 -4.49
C CYS A 379 23.43 10.15 -4.64
N ILE A 380 22.85 9.37 -3.73
CA ILE A 380 21.41 9.30 -3.52
C ILE A 380 20.95 10.52 -2.72
N ASN A 381 20.01 11.28 -3.27
CA ASN A 381 19.41 12.43 -2.62
C ASN A 381 18.16 12.01 -1.85
N VAL A 382 18.14 12.31 -0.55
CA VAL A 382 16.98 12.08 0.32
C VAL A 382 16.61 13.34 1.10
N GLY A 383 15.47 13.33 1.79
CA GLY A 383 15.03 14.45 2.61
C GLY A 383 14.29 15.53 1.79
N LYS A 384 14.59 16.80 2.02
CA LYS A 384 13.87 17.91 1.36
C LYS A 384 14.46 18.18 -0.03
N PRO A 385 13.65 18.29 -1.10
CA PRO A 385 14.16 18.52 -2.46
C PRO A 385 15.07 19.76 -2.59
N ARG A 386 14.75 20.84 -1.89
CA ARG A 386 15.55 22.09 -1.90
C ARG A 386 16.82 22.04 -1.04
N ARG A 387 16.93 21.06 -0.14
CA ARG A 387 18.09 20.87 0.74
C ARG A 387 18.26 19.37 1.03
N PRO A 388 18.70 18.60 0.03
CA PRO A 388 18.81 17.16 0.16
C PRO A 388 19.93 16.77 1.11
N THR A 389 19.81 15.57 1.67
CA THR A 389 20.91 14.84 2.31
C THR A 389 21.44 13.82 1.31
N TYR A 390 22.76 13.73 1.20
CA TYR A 390 23.44 12.91 0.21
C TYR A 390 23.99 11.64 0.85
N PHE A 391 23.79 10.50 0.20
CA PHE A 391 24.38 9.23 0.60
C PHE A 391 25.07 8.55 -0.59
N PRO A 392 26.31 8.06 -0.44
CA PRO A 392 26.92 7.18 -1.43
C PRO A 392 26.04 5.95 -1.68
N ILE A 393 25.92 5.54 -2.94
CA ILE A 393 25.06 4.42 -3.35
C ILE A 393 25.41 3.11 -2.63
N GLU A 394 26.70 2.91 -2.31
CA GLU A 394 27.26 1.76 -1.60
C GLU A 394 26.72 1.60 -0.17
N LEU A 395 26.28 2.70 0.44
CA LEU A 395 25.73 2.70 1.79
C LEU A 395 24.20 2.58 1.81
N CYS A 396 23.57 2.29 0.66
CA CYS A 396 22.12 2.32 0.50
C CYS A 396 21.55 0.95 0.11
N GLN A 397 20.51 0.52 0.85
CA GLN A 397 19.79 -0.73 0.60
C GLN A 397 18.30 -0.46 0.38
N LEU A 398 17.70 -1.00 -0.67
CA LEU A 398 16.26 -0.96 -0.91
C LEU A 398 15.50 -1.74 0.17
N VAL A 399 14.53 -1.07 0.79
CA VAL A 399 13.63 -1.65 1.80
C VAL A 399 12.71 -2.69 1.15
N PRO A 400 12.34 -3.79 1.84
CA PRO A 400 11.39 -4.78 1.33
C PRO A 400 9.98 -4.23 1.06
N LEU A 401 9.19 -5.03 0.34
CA LEU A 401 7.77 -4.82 0.08
C LEU A 401 7.42 -3.48 -0.60
N GLN A 402 8.31 -2.99 -1.47
CA GLN A 402 8.04 -1.78 -2.25
C GLN A 402 7.44 -2.14 -3.59
N ARG A 403 6.22 -1.66 -3.88
CA ARG A 403 5.55 -1.99 -5.14
C ARG A 403 6.33 -1.51 -6.34
N TYR A 404 6.48 -2.42 -7.31
CA TYR A 404 6.91 -2.08 -8.65
C TYR A 404 5.67 -1.74 -9.49
N THR A 405 5.53 -0.48 -9.89
CA THR A 405 4.34 0.03 -10.61
C THR A 405 4.57 0.26 -12.10
N LYS A 406 5.79 0.05 -12.59
CA LYS A 406 6.12 0.22 -14.00
C LYS A 406 5.68 -1.00 -14.80
N SER A 407 5.54 -0.80 -16.11
CA SER A 407 5.22 -1.88 -17.05
C SER A 407 6.29 -2.97 -17.02
N LEU A 408 5.85 -4.23 -16.88
CA LEU A 408 6.71 -5.40 -17.04
C LEU A 408 7.08 -5.58 -18.51
N SER A 409 8.30 -6.05 -18.76
CA SER A 409 8.73 -6.58 -20.06
C SER A 409 7.98 -7.87 -20.43
N THR A 410 7.99 -8.24 -21.71
CA THR A 410 7.35 -9.48 -22.19
C THR A 410 7.87 -10.71 -21.45
N LEU A 411 9.19 -10.81 -21.23
CA LEU A 411 9.81 -11.90 -20.48
C LEU A 411 9.32 -11.94 -19.02
N GLN A 412 9.27 -10.80 -18.34
CA GLN A 412 8.75 -10.71 -16.98
C GLN A 412 7.27 -11.09 -16.89
N ARG A 413 6.45 -10.70 -17.88
CA ARG A 413 5.02 -11.09 -17.94
C ARG A 413 4.87 -12.60 -18.12
N SER A 414 5.63 -13.19 -19.05
CA SER A 414 5.61 -14.64 -19.27
C SER A 414 6.02 -15.40 -18.01
N SER A 415 7.15 -14.99 -17.40
CA SER A 415 7.66 -15.55 -16.14
C SER A 415 6.62 -15.44 -15.02
N LEU A 416 5.92 -14.29 -14.90
CA LEU A 416 4.87 -14.11 -13.91
C LEU A 416 3.69 -15.07 -14.14
N VAL A 417 3.18 -15.17 -15.37
CA VAL A 417 2.05 -16.07 -15.70
C VAL A 417 2.42 -17.52 -15.38
N GLU A 418 3.59 -17.96 -15.81
CA GLU A 418 4.08 -19.30 -15.56
C GLU A 418 4.19 -19.60 -14.05
N LYS A 419 4.80 -18.69 -13.29
CA LYS A 419 5.03 -18.85 -11.85
C LYS A 419 3.79 -18.60 -10.98
N SER A 420 2.74 -18.00 -11.52
CA SER A 420 1.45 -17.82 -10.83
C SER A 420 0.45 -18.94 -11.15
N ARG A 421 0.77 -19.85 -12.08
CA ARG A 421 -0.08 -20.99 -12.41
C ARG A 421 -0.14 -21.96 -11.23
N GLN A 422 -1.36 -22.30 -10.80
CA GLN A 422 -1.62 -23.23 -9.71
C GLN A 422 -2.79 -24.12 -10.06
N LYS A 423 -2.70 -25.42 -9.74
CA LYS A 423 -3.83 -26.33 -9.89
C LYS A 423 -4.89 -26.03 -8.81
N PRO A 424 -6.18 -26.34 -9.04
CA PRO A 424 -7.23 -26.07 -8.06
C PRO A 424 -6.95 -26.65 -6.66
N GLN A 425 -6.45 -27.89 -6.57
CA GLN A 425 -6.12 -28.53 -5.29
C GLN A 425 -4.99 -27.83 -4.53
N GLU A 426 -3.94 -27.43 -5.25
CA GLU A 426 -2.83 -26.65 -4.68
C GLU A 426 -3.34 -25.30 -4.16
N ARG A 427 -4.18 -24.62 -4.95
CA ARG A 427 -4.80 -23.34 -4.55
C ARG A 427 -5.66 -23.52 -3.30
N MET A 428 -6.46 -24.58 -3.21
CA MET A 428 -7.24 -24.88 -2.01
C MET A 428 -6.35 -25.06 -0.77
N SER A 429 -5.26 -25.83 -0.87
CA SER A 429 -4.32 -25.97 0.24
C SER A 429 -3.73 -24.62 0.68
N VAL A 430 -3.35 -23.77 -0.29
CA VAL A 430 -2.83 -22.42 -0.02
C VAL A 430 -3.87 -21.57 0.71
N LEU A 431 -5.13 -21.61 0.30
CA LEU A 431 -6.19 -20.82 0.93
C LEU A 431 -6.52 -21.28 2.36
N SER A 432 -6.55 -22.59 2.62
CA SER A 432 -6.71 -23.13 3.97
C SER A 432 -5.56 -22.69 4.89
N ASP A 433 -4.33 -22.71 4.37
CA ASP A 433 -3.16 -22.23 5.10
C ASP A 433 -3.22 -20.73 5.38
N VAL A 434 -3.64 -19.93 4.39
CA VAL A 434 -3.82 -18.48 4.54
C VAL A 434 -4.84 -18.18 5.63
N LEU A 435 -6.00 -18.85 5.63
CA LEU A 435 -7.02 -18.64 6.65
C LEU A 435 -6.48 -18.92 8.05
N LYS A 436 -5.79 -20.05 8.24
CA LYS A 436 -5.15 -20.42 9.51
C LYS A 436 -4.11 -19.39 9.97
N ARG A 437 -3.18 -19.01 9.08
CA ARG A 437 -2.09 -18.06 9.40
C ARG A 437 -2.57 -16.63 9.61
N SER A 438 -3.73 -16.27 9.06
CA SER A 438 -4.33 -14.94 9.26
C SER A 438 -4.81 -14.73 10.69
N SER A 439 -5.11 -15.81 11.42
CA SER A 439 -5.53 -15.78 12.84
C SER A 439 -6.69 -14.82 13.12
N TYR A 440 -7.65 -14.69 12.19
CA TYR A 440 -8.78 -13.77 12.33
C TYR A 440 -9.64 -14.04 13.57
N ASP A 441 -9.70 -15.29 14.04
CA ASP A 441 -10.42 -15.66 15.28
C ASP A 441 -9.81 -15.03 16.55
N THR A 442 -8.56 -14.55 16.48
CA THR A 442 -7.88 -13.86 17.59
C THR A 442 -7.97 -12.34 17.51
N GLU A 443 -8.55 -11.80 16.44
CA GLU A 443 -8.65 -10.36 16.23
C GLU A 443 -9.73 -9.76 17.18
N PRO A 444 -9.37 -8.82 18.07
CA PRO A 444 -10.27 -8.33 19.11
C PRO A 444 -11.57 -7.72 18.59
N MET A 445 -11.51 -6.93 17.50
CA MET A 445 -12.70 -6.27 16.98
C MET A 445 -13.66 -7.24 16.29
N LEU A 446 -13.18 -8.20 15.50
CA LEU A 446 -14.00 -9.27 14.93
C LEU A 446 -14.67 -10.07 16.05
N LYS A 447 -13.93 -10.41 17.11
CA LYS A 447 -14.49 -11.09 18.28
C LYS A 447 -15.56 -10.27 18.98
N ALA A 448 -15.33 -8.97 19.18
CA ALA A 448 -16.29 -8.04 19.77
C ALA A 448 -17.54 -7.83 18.89
N CYS A 449 -17.41 -7.92 17.56
CA CYS A 449 -18.56 -7.99 16.64
C CYS A 449 -19.35 -9.31 16.74
N GLY A 450 -18.84 -10.30 17.49
CA GLY A 450 -19.39 -11.65 17.51
C GLY A 450 -19.23 -12.37 16.16
N ILE A 451 -18.22 -12.01 15.38
CA ILE A 451 -17.88 -12.65 14.10
C ILE A 451 -17.09 -13.94 14.37
N SER A 452 -17.50 -15.03 13.73
CA SER A 452 -16.76 -16.28 13.70
C SER A 452 -16.72 -16.83 12.28
N ILE A 453 -15.53 -17.25 11.84
CA ILE A 453 -15.28 -17.71 10.46
C ILE A 453 -15.12 -19.23 10.47
N ALA A 454 -15.89 -19.93 9.65
CA ALA A 454 -15.75 -21.36 9.46
C ALA A 454 -14.43 -21.70 8.75
N GLN A 455 -13.78 -22.78 9.16
CA GLN A 455 -12.48 -23.19 8.62
C GLN A 455 -12.58 -23.96 7.29
N GLY A 456 -13.77 -24.45 6.95
CA GLY A 456 -14.03 -25.22 5.73
C GLY A 456 -14.53 -24.37 4.56
N PHE A 457 -14.19 -24.78 3.34
CA PHE A 457 -14.74 -24.20 2.11
C PHE A 457 -16.27 -24.39 2.05
N THR A 458 -16.96 -23.36 1.56
CA THR A 458 -18.42 -23.43 1.40
C THR A 458 -18.76 -24.34 0.22
N GLN A 459 -19.54 -25.37 0.51
CA GLN A 459 -20.12 -26.28 -0.48
C GLN A 459 -21.31 -25.63 -1.17
N VAL A 460 -21.38 -25.72 -2.50
CA VAL A 460 -22.49 -25.19 -3.31
C VAL A 460 -22.90 -26.18 -4.39
N ALA A 461 -24.20 -26.28 -4.65
CA ALA A 461 -24.72 -27.08 -5.76
C ALA A 461 -24.58 -26.31 -7.08
N GLY A 462 -23.83 -26.86 -8.02
CA GLY A 462 -23.67 -26.36 -9.38
C GLY A 462 -24.46 -27.17 -10.41
N ARG A 463 -24.47 -26.69 -11.66
CA ARG A 463 -25.04 -27.41 -12.80
C ARG A 463 -24.14 -27.28 -14.03
N VAL A 464 -23.86 -28.38 -14.72
CA VAL A 464 -23.13 -28.40 -15.99
C VAL A 464 -24.14 -28.30 -17.13
N LEU A 465 -24.13 -27.19 -17.86
CA LEU A 465 -25.00 -26.98 -19.01
C LEU A 465 -24.46 -27.70 -20.25
N GLN A 466 -25.36 -28.12 -21.13
CA GLN A 466 -24.98 -28.68 -22.42
C GLN A 466 -24.37 -27.59 -23.30
N ALA A 467 -23.21 -27.87 -23.89
CA ALA A 467 -22.58 -26.96 -24.84
C ALA A 467 -23.47 -26.78 -26.09
N PRO A 468 -23.58 -25.56 -26.65
CA PRO A 468 -24.29 -25.35 -27.89
C PRO A 468 -23.63 -26.11 -29.04
N LYS A 469 -24.40 -26.48 -30.06
CA LYS A 469 -23.86 -27.04 -31.29
C LYS A 469 -23.27 -25.90 -32.13
N VAL A 470 -22.08 -26.11 -32.67
CA VAL A 470 -21.46 -25.20 -33.63
C VAL A 470 -21.74 -25.74 -35.03
N SER A 471 -22.44 -24.97 -35.85
CA SER A 471 -22.62 -25.26 -37.27
C SER A 471 -21.48 -24.60 -38.06
N HIS A 472 -20.84 -25.37 -38.95
CA HIS A 472 -19.90 -24.84 -39.94
C HIS A 472 -20.62 -24.71 -41.29
N ASN A 473 -20.35 -23.62 -42.01
CA ASN A 473 -20.84 -23.38 -43.36
C ASN A 473 -19.94 -24.04 -44.40
#